data_AF-A0A026WSF3-F1
#
_entry.id   AF-A0A026WSF3-F1
#
_cell.length_a   1.000
_cell.length_b   1.000
_cell.length_c   1.000
_cell.angle_alpha   90.00
_cell.angle_beta   90.00
_cell.angle_gamma   90.00
#
_symmetry.space_group_name_H-M   'P 1'
#
loop_
_entity.id
_entity.type
_entity.pdbx_description
1 polymer ?
#
loop_
_entity_poly.entity_id
_entity_poly.type
_entity_poly.pdbx_seq_one_letter_code
_entity_poly.pdbx_strand_id
1 'polypeptide(L)'
;MIMTITIQQALRPLFLTCFVIGLGAYPIKQPHLRIRWVTYLSILYSLTFWSLYIYVLYYVTTVFTLQRIFFTVINFIVLMINILATITSSFVGFYYHKKFEMCMIKLDAVDNTLEQLGTPKMDKQIFMWSKQIIIGWFIYVFLMNIYNVQYYAQYISIFWALVLSGIVHYSTHVNILVDCLVVILLWYVQHIFIIVN
;
A
#
# COMPACT_ATOMS: atom_id res chain seq x y z
N MET A 1 6.18 -32.91 -5.72
CA MET A 1 5.14 -31.98 -6.21
C MET A 1 5.70 -30.56 -6.09
N ILE A 2 6.26 -30.02 -7.17
CA ILE A 2 6.82 -28.66 -7.15
C ILE A 2 5.63 -27.71 -7.15
N MET A 3 5.40 -27.04 -6.02
CA MET A 3 4.39 -25.99 -5.93
C MET A 3 4.85 -24.84 -6.83
N THR A 4 4.20 -24.67 -7.98
CA THR A 4 4.35 -23.48 -8.81
C THR A 4 3.95 -22.29 -7.97
N ILE A 5 4.95 -21.52 -7.53
CA ILE A 5 4.68 -20.22 -6.92
C ILE A 5 4.02 -19.40 -8.01
N THR A 6 2.80 -18.93 -7.77
CA THR A 6 2.15 -18.01 -8.71
C THR A 6 2.61 -16.59 -8.42
N ILE A 7 2.57 -15.68 -9.39
CA ILE A 7 2.99 -14.28 -9.20
C ILE A 7 2.23 -13.64 -8.02
N GLN A 8 0.96 -13.98 -7.83
CA GLN A 8 0.14 -13.56 -6.69
C GLN A 8 0.72 -13.99 -5.33
N GLN A 9 1.38 -15.15 -5.26
CA GLN A 9 2.09 -15.61 -4.06
C GLN A 9 3.42 -14.87 -3.88
N ALA A 10 4.09 -14.49 -4.96
CA ALA A 10 5.32 -13.68 -4.89
C ALA A 10 5.05 -12.27 -4.33
N LEU A 11 3.95 -11.63 -4.75
CA LEU A 11 3.52 -10.30 -4.26
C LEU A 11 2.72 -10.34 -2.94
N ARG A 12 2.46 -11.54 -2.41
CA ARG A 12 1.69 -11.75 -1.18
C ARG A 12 2.10 -10.85 0.00
N PRO A 13 3.39 -10.68 0.33
CA PRO A 13 3.74 -9.84 1.47
C PRO A 13 3.32 -8.38 1.25
N LEU A 14 3.42 -7.84 0.03
CA LEU A 14 2.98 -6.48 -0.29
C LEU A 14 1.45 -6.34 -0.20
N PHE A 15 0.71 -7.30 -0.75
CA PHE A 15 -0.76 -7.29 -0.67
C PHE A 15 -1.27 -7.42 0.77
N LEU A 16 -0.58 -8.21 1.60
CA LEU A 16 -0.91 -8.34 3.02
C LEU A 16 -0.68 -7.01 3.75
N THR A 17 0.44 -6.34 3.49
CA THR A 17 0.71 -5.01 4.06
C THR A 17 -0.33 -3.98 3.61
N CYS A 18 -0.70 -3.96 2.32
CA CYS A 18 -1.76 -3.07 1.81
C CYS A 18 -3.11 -3.36 2.48
N PHE A 19 -3.46 -4.63 2.69
CA PHE A 19 -4.69 -5.02 3.39
C PHE A 19 -4.71 -4.51 4.84
N VAL A 20 -3.61 -4.72 5.59
CA VAL A 20 -3.49 -4.27 6.99
C VAL A 20 -3.57 -2.74 7.12
N ILE A 21 -3.12 -2.02 6.11
CA ILE A 21 -3.16 -0.56 6.04
C ILE A 21 -4.54 -0.03 5.57
N GLY A 22 -5.48 -0.92 5.22
CA GLY A 22 -6.82 -0.55 4.81
C GLY A 22 -6.97 -0.22 3.32
N LEU A 23 -6.03 -0.65 2.47
CA LEU A 23 -5.96 -0.32 1.03
C LEU A 23 -6.53 -1.39 0.07
N GLY A 24 -7.43 -2.28 0.52
CA GLY A 24 -8.11 -3.20 -0.40
C GLY A 24 -8.54 -4.51 0.22
N ALA A 25 -8.99 -5.44 -0.63
CA ALA A 25 -9.41 -6.78 -0.23
C ALA A 25 -8.26 -7.78 -0.37
N TYR A 26 -8.05 -8.62 0.64
CA TYR A 26 -6.98 -9.63 0.63
C TYR A 26 -7.30 -10.75 -0.37
N PRO A 27 -6.44 -11.01 -1.37
CA PRO A 27 -6.71 -12.03 -2.37
C PRO A 27 -6.24 -13.39 -1.86
N ILE A 28 -7.07 -14.09 -1.07
CA ILE A 28 -6.86 -15.52 -0.77
C ILE A 28 -7.46 -16.33 -1.91
N LYS A 29 -6.69 -17.28 -2.46
CA LYS A 29 -7.24 -18.42 -3.20
C LYS A 29 -8.20 -19.20 -2.29
N GLN A 30 -9.47 -18.81 -2.26
CA GLN A 30 -10.52 -19.44 -1.48
C GLN A 30 -11.73 -19.73 -2.37
N PRO A 31 -12.58 -20.71 -2.03
CA PRO A 31 -13.72 -21.06 -2.87
C PRO A 31 -14.68 -19.88 -3.08
N HIS A 32 -15.21 -19.79 -4.30
CA HIS A 32 -15.94 -18.65 -4.89
C HIS A 32 -17.04 -18.01 -4.01
N LEU A 33 -17.71 -18.79 -3.14
CA LEU A 33 -18.76 -18.31 -2.22
C LEU A 33 -18.23 -17.58 -0.98
N ARG A 34 -17.03 -17.95 -0.49
CA ARG A 34 -16.42 -17.33 0.71
C ARG A 34 -15.76 -16.00 0.39
N ILE A 35 -15.28 -15.84 -0.85
CA ILE A 35 -14.62 -14.62 -1.36
C ILE A 35 -15.53 -13.40 -1.20
N ARG A 36 -16.82 -13.50 -1.56
CA ARG A 36 -17.72 -12.35 -1.62
C ARG A 36 -17.92 -11.69 -0.25
N TRP A 37 -18.12 -12.49 0.80
CA TRP A 37 -18.28 -11.99 2.17
C TRP A 37 -16.98 -11.40 2.75
N VAL A 38 -15.84 -12.00 2.45
CA VAL A 38 -14.52 -11.48 2.87
C VAL A 38 -14.24 -10.13 2.21
N THR A 39 -14.59 -9.95 0.93
CA THR A 39 -14.48 -8.65 0.25
C THR A 39 -15.38 -7.60 0.90
N TYR A 40 -16.64 -7.92 1.21
CA TYR A 40 -17.52 -6.97 1.91
C TYR A 40 -17.00 -6.59 3.30
N LEU A 41 -16.50 -7.55 4.07
CA LEU A 41 -15.87 -7.28 5.37
C LEU A 41 -14.61 -6.42 5.22
N SER A 42 -13.82 -6.66 4.16
CA SER A 42 -12.63 -5.86 3.86
C SER A 42 -12.99 -4.41 3.49
N ILE A 43 -14.06 -4.21 2.72
CA ILE A 43 -14.60 -2.89 2.39
C ILE A 43 -15.07 -2.19 3.66
N LEU A 44 -15.85 -2.87 4.50
CA LEU A 44 -16.35 -2.31 5.76
C LEU A 44 -15.19 -1.96 6.71
N TYR A 45 -14.19 -2.83 6.80
CA TYR A 45 -12.97 -2.58 7.57
C TYR A 45 -12.24 -1.34 7.08
N SER A 46 -11.93 -1.27 5.78
CA SER A 46 -11.28 -0.12 5.16
C SER A 46 -12.06 1.18 5.39
N LEU A 47 -13.38 1.15 5.16
CA LEU A 47 -14.26 2.29 5.37
C LEU A 47 -14.23 2.77 6.83
N THR A 48 -14.30 1.84 7.78
CA THR A 48 -14.26 2.14 9.22
C THR A 48 -12.90 2.72 9.61
N PHE A 49 -11.82 2.13 9.10
CA PHE A 49 -10.45 2.55 9.37
C PHE A 49 -10.18 3.98 8.85
N TRP A 50 -10.56 4.27 7.60
CA TRP A 50 -10.40 5.60 7.01
C TRP A 50 -11.32 6.65 7.65
N SER A 51 -12.55 6.27 8.03
CA SER A 51 -13.45 7.17 8.75
C SER A 51 -12.89 7.54 10.13
N LEU A 52 -12.36 6.55 10.86
CA LEU A 52 -11.70 6.77 12.15
C LEU A 52 -10.45 7.65 11.97
N TYR A 53 -9.65 7.40 10.94
CA TYR A 53 -8.47 8.20 10.63
C TYR A 53 -8.82 9.67 10.39
N ILE A 54 -9.83 9.97 9.57
CA ILE A 54 -10.31 11.33 9.31
C ILE A 54 -10.80 11.99 10.61
N TYR A 55 -11.56 11.26 11.43
CA TYR A 55 -12.05 11.76 12.71
C TYR A 55 -10.90 12.13 13.66
N VAL A 56 -9.91 11.24 13.80
CA VAL A 56 -8.73 11.48 14.65
C VAL A 56 -7.93 12.67 14.12
N LEU A 57 -7.74 12.78 12.80
CA LEU A 57 -7.03 13.90 12.19
C LEU A 57 -7.76 15.23 12.42
N TYR A 58 -9.08 15.24 12.30
CA TYR A 58 -9.91 16.42 12.62
C TYR A 58 -9.79 16.83 14.09
N TYR A 59 -9.81 15.86 15.01
CA TYR A 59 -9.62 16.13 16.43
C TYR A 59 -8.23 16.72 16.73
N VAL A 60 -7.18 16.11 16.19
CA VAL A 60 -5.79 16.55 16.37
C VAL A 60 -5.55 17.95 15.81
N THR A 61 -6.09 18.25 14.62
CA THR A 61 -5.98 19.58 14.01
C THR A 61 -6.68 20.66 14.81
N THR A 62 -7.80 20.32 15.46
CA THR A 62 -8.53 21.22 16.36
C THR A 62 -7.76 21.48 17.65
N VAL A 63 -7.19 20.44 18.28
CA VAL A 63 -6.47 20.56 19.56
C VAL A 63 -5.14 21.29 19.42
N PHE A 64 -4.35 20.96 18.40
CA PHE A 64 -2.96 21.45 18.28
C PHE A 64 -2.81 22.70 17.42
N THR A 65 -3.88 23.24 16.82
CA THR A 65 -3.91 24.39 15.90
C THR A 65 -3.07 24.21 14.62
N LEU A 66 -3.62 24.58 13.45
CA LEU A 66 -2.99 24.37 12.14
C LEU A 66 -1.56 24.93 12.03
N GLN A 67 -1.29 26.09 12.65
CA GLN A 67 0.03 26.75 12.60
C GLN A 67 1.14 25.97 13.29
N ARG A 68 0.82 25.14 14.30
CA ARG A 68 1.84 24.31 14.99
C ARG A 68 2.05 22.96 14.29
N ILE A 69 1.05 22.48 13.57
CA ILE A 69 1.09 21.20 12.86
C ILE A 69 1.77 21.35 11.50
N PHE A 70 1.47 22.43 10.77
CA PHE A 70 1.96 22.61 9.41
C PHE A 70 3.05 23.67 9.37
N PHE A 71 4.24 23.26 8.93
CA PHE A 71 5.36 24.18 8.68
C PHE A 71 5.01 25.28 7.67
N THR A 72 4.21 24.94 6.65
CA THR A 72 3.73 25.86 5.61
C THR A 72 2.33 25.49 5.13
N VAL A 73 1.67 26.44 4.45
CA VAL A 73 0.40 26.20 3.72
C VAL A 73 0.57 25.08 2.68
N ILE A 74 1.76 24.94 2.09
CA ILE A 74 2.07 23.88 1.13
C ILE A 74 1.94 22.50 1.80
N ASN A 75 2.46 22.31 3.01
CA ASN A 75 2.35 21.01 3.71
C ASN A 75 0.90 20.63 4.01
N PHE A 76 0.04 21.62 4.31
CA PHE A 76 -1.38 21.39 4.48
C PHE A 76 -2.06 20.94 3.17
N ILE A 77 -1.76 21.62 2.05
CA ILE A 77 -2.28 21.24 0.73
C ILE A 77 -1.81 19.84 0.35
N VAL A 78 -0.52 19.53 0.54
CA VAL A 78 0.07 18.22 0.26
C VAL A 78 -0.62 17.13 1.09
N LEU A 79 -0.90 17.38 2.37
CA LEU A 79 -1.64 16.44 3.20
C LEU A 79 -3.04 16.17 2.64
N MET A 80 -3.77 17.22 2.27
CA MET A 80 -5.13 17.08 1.72
C MET A 80 -5.16 16.30 0.41
N ILE A 81 -4.19 16.56 -0.48
CA ILE A 81 -4.02 15.79 -1.72
C ILE A 81 -3.71 14.33 -1.41
N ASN A 82 -2.83 14.06 -0.45
CA ASN A 82 -2.49 12.69 -0.06
C ASN A 82 -3.71 11.94 0.49
N ILE A 83 -4.49 12.54 1.38
CA ILE A 83 -5.72 11.94 1.92
C ILE A 83 -6.70 11.62 0.78
N LEU A 84 -6.93 12.56 -0.14
CA LEU A 84 -7.82 12.36 -1.28
C LEU A 84 -7.32 11.23 -2.20
N ALA A 85 -6.01 11.18 -2.45
CA ALA A 85 -5.38 10.12 -3.23
C ALA A 85 -5.54 8.75 -2.55
N THR A 86 -5.38 8.68 -1.23
CA THR A 86 -5.53 7.42 -0.49
C THR A 86 -6.97 6.91 -0.45
N ILE A 87 -7.95 7.82 -0.31
CA ILE A 87 -9.37 7.47 -0.39
C ILE A 87 -9.69 6.96 -1.80
N THR A 88 -9.23 7.67 -2.82
CA THR A 88 -9.44 7.30 -4.22
C THR A 88 -8.79 5.96 -4.56
N SER A 89 -7.55 5.73 -4.12
CA SER A 89 -6.84 4.46 -4.33
C SER A 89 -7.53 3.30 -3.63
N SER A 90 -8.08 3.51 -2.43
CA SER A 90 -8.91 2.53 -1.73
C SER A 90 -10.16 2.17 -2.54
N PHE A 91 -10.92 3.16 -3.02
CA PHE A 91 -12.11 2.94 -3.85
C PHE A 91 -11.79 2.21 -5.16
N VAL A 92 -10.76 2.66 -5.87
CA VAL A 92 -10.28 2.04 -7.12
C VAL A 92 -9.84 0.61 -6.87
N GLY A 93 -9.12 0.35 -5.77
CA GLY A 93 -8.66 -0.98 -5.37
C GLY A 93 -9.81 -1.97 -5.17
N PHE A 94 -10.91 -1.54 -4.54
CA PHE A 94 -12.10 -2.39 -4.39
C PHE A 94 -12.90 -2.53 -5.68
N TYR A 95 -13.12 -1.44 -6.41
CA TYR A 95 -13.94 -1.45 -7.64
C TYR A 95 -13.31 -2.34 -8.72
N TYR A 96 -12.00 -2.23 -8.92
CA TYR A 96 -11.27 -3.00 -9.92
C TYR A 96 -10.67 -4.30 -9.41
N HIS A 97 -10.97 -4.72 -8.17
CA HIS A 97 -10.37 -5.91 -7.56
C HIS A 97 -10.47 -7.17 -8.44
N LYS A 98 -11.65 -7.45 -8.98
CA LYS A 98 -11.86 -8.61 -9.89
C LYS A 98 -11.06 -8.49 -11.19
N LYS A 99 -10.99 -7.28 -11.74
CA LYS A 99 -10.23 -7.02 -12.99
C LYS A 99 -8.74 -7.19 -12.73
N PHE A 100 -8.26 -6.71 -11.59
CA PHE A 100 -6.89 -6.86 -11.14
C PHE A 100 -6.52 -8.34 -10.93
N GLU A 101 -7.37 -9.12 -10.27
CA GLU A 101 -7.17 -10.57 -10.10
C GLU A 101 -7.09 -11.30 -11.45
N MET A 102 -7.99 -10.99 -12.39
CA MET A 102 -7.93 -11.54 -13.75
C MET A 102 -6.63 -11.15 -14.48
N CYS A 103 -6.14 -9.92 -14.33
CA CYS A 103 -4.85 -9.51 -14.88
C CYS A 103 -3.70 -10.33 -14.29
N MET A 104 -3.69 -10.57 -12.98
CA MET A 104 -2.67 -11.40 -12.33
C MET A 104 -2.68 -12.84 -12.83
N ILE A 105 -3.86 -13.44 -13.05
CA ILE A 105 -3.98 -14.80 -13.61
C ILE A 105 -3.46 -14.86 -15.05
N LYS A 106 -3.78 -13.86 -15.87
CA LYS A 106 -3.28 -13.78 -17.25
C LYS A 106 -1.76 -13.60 -17.29
N LEU A 107 -1.21 -12.77 -16.42
CA LEU A 107 0.23 -12.60 -16.27
C LEU A 107 0.90 -13.91 -15.90
N ASP A 108 0.32 -14.68 -14.96
CA ASP A 108 0.84 -15.98 -14.54
C ASP A 108 0.83 -16.99 -15.70
N ALA A 109 -0.22 -16.97 -16.53
CA ALA A 109 -0.28 -17.81 -17.73
C ALA A 109 0.80 -17.45 -18.74
N VAL A 110 1.04 -16.16 -19.00
CA VAL A 110 2.11 -15.70 -19.91
C VAL A 110 3.49 -16.08 -19.37
N ASP A 111 3.74 -15.87 -18.08
CA ASP A 111 4.99 -16.25 -17.42
C ASP A 111 5.26 -17.76 -17.51
N ASN A 112 4.24 -18.59 -17.26
CA ASN A 112 4.34 -20.05 -17.40
C ASN A 112 4.62 -20.48 -18.86
N THR A 113 4.07 -19.76 -19.87
CA THR A 113 4.41 -20.04 -21.28
C THR A 113 5.84 -19.66 -21.63
N LEU A 114 6.35 -18.54 -21.10
CA LEU A 114 7.75 -18.13 -21.27
C LEU A 114 8.71 -19.15 -20.62
N GLU A 115 8.33 -19.73 -19.48
CA GLU A 115 9.08 -20.81 -18.84
C GLU A 115 9.20 -22.05 -19.73
N GLN A 116 8.10 -22.45 -20.40
CA GLN A 116 8.13 -23.56 -21.36
C GLN A 116 8.99 -23.26 -22.60
N LEU A 117 9.13 -21.98 -22.97
CA LEU A 117 10.00 -21.51 -24.05
C LEU A 117 11.48 -21.39 -23.62
N GLY A 118 11.82 -21.74 -22.38
CA GLY A 118 13.19 -21.76 -21.86
C GLY A 118 13.61 -20.50 -21.09
N THR A 119 12.69 -19.57 -20.83
CA THR A 119 12.96 -18.38 -20.01
C THR A 119 12.90 -18.73 -18.52
N PRO A 120 13.88 -18.34 -17.69
CA PRO A 120 13.82 -18.64 -16.25
C PRO A 120 12.70 -17.88 -15.54
N LYS A 121 11.97 -18.58 -14.66
CA LYS A 121 10.84 -18.03 -13.91
C LYS A 121 11.27 -16.95 -12.91
N MET A 122 10.62 -15.78 -12.95
CA MET A 122 11.00 -14.61 -12.14
C MET A 122 10.31 -14.50 -10.78
N ASP A 123 9.40 -15.42 -10.44
CA ASP A 123 8.60 -15.37 -9.20
C ASP A 123 9.44 -15.20 -7.93
N LYS A 124 10.59 -15.90 -7.85
CA LYS A 124 11.50 -15.78 -6.70
C LYS A 124 12.12 -14.39 -6.62
N GLN A 125 12.45 -13.79 -7.75
CA GLN A 125 13.03 -12.46 -7.81
C GLN A 125 11.99 -11.42 -7.36
N ILE A 126 10.76 -11.51 -7.85
CA ILE A 126 9.64 -10.63 -7.44
C ILE A 126 9.36 -10.76 -5.95
N PHE A 127 9.39 -11.97 -5.40
CA PHE A 127 9.21 -12.18 -3.96
C PHE A 127 10.31 -11.49 -3.14
N MET A 128 11.59 -11.60 -3.56
CA MET A 128 12.69 -10.90 -2.91
C MET A 128 12.55 -9.38 -3.00
N TRP A 129 12.22 -8.85 -4.18
CA TRP A 129 11.95 -7.41 -4.37
C TRP A 129 10.79 -6.93 -3.49
N SER A 130 9.70 -7.70 -3.41
CA SER A 130 8.54 -7.39 -2.57
C SER A 130 8.94 -7.27 -1.11
N LYS A 131 9.76 -8.20 -0.60
CA LYS A 131 10.29 -8.16 0.76
C LYS A 131 11.20 -6.94 0.97
N GLN A 132 12.08 -6.64 0.01
CA GLN A 132 12.99 -5.51 0.09
C GLN A 132 12.26 -4.16 0.06
N ILE A 133 11.21 -4.02 -0.75
CA ILE A 133 10.33 -2.84 -0.77
C ILE A 133 9.68 -2.64 0.60
N ILE A 134 9.15 -3.70 1.22
CA ILE A 134 8.54 -3.58 2.55
C ILE A 134 9.56 -3.14 3.60
N ILE A 135 10.76 -3.71 3.59
CA ILE A 135 11.84 -3.32 4.50
C ILE A 135 12.22 -1.85 4.28
N GLY A 136 12.44 -1.45 3.03
CA GLY A 136 12.76 -0.07 2.67
C GLY A 136 11.66 0.91 3.07
N TRP A 137 10.40 0.53 2.86
CA TRP A 137 9.24 1.30 3.28
C TRP A 137 9.19 1.48 4.81
N PHE A 138 9.42 0.43 5.59
CA PHE A 138 9.49 0.54 7.05
C PHE A 138 10.60 1.50 7.49
N ILE A 139 11.81 1.36 6.94
CA ILE A 139 12.93 2.26 7.24
C ILE A 139 12.56 3.71 6.91
N TYR A 140 11.96 3.95 5.75
CA TYR A 140 11.50 5.27 5.33
C TYR A 140 10.47 5.86 6.31
N VAL A 141 9.45 5.08 6.69
CA VAL A 141 8.44 5.51 7.67
C VAL A 141 9.09 5.89 8.98
N PHE A 142 10.02 5.08 9.51
CA PHE A 142 10.71 5.38 10.76
C PHE A 142 11.56 6.66 10.66
N LEU A 143 12.37 6.79 9.61
CA LEU A 143 13.23 7.97 9.43
C LEU A 143 12.42 9.26 9.31
N MET A 144 11.36 9.25 8.51
CA MET A 144 10.49 10.42 8.34
C MET A 144 9.76 10.77 9.64
N ASN A 145 9.31 9.77 10.41
CA ASN A 145 8.69 10.04 11.70
C ASN A 145 9.69 10.63 12.71
N ILE A 146 10.93 10.13 12.77
CA ILE A 146 11.97 10.70 13.64
C ILE A 146 12.23 12.17 13.28
N TYR A 147 12.37 12.48 11.99
CA TYR A 147 12.56 13.85 11.50
C TYR A 147 11.40 14.78 11.93
N ASN A 148 10.16 14.33 11.73
CA ASN A 148 8.98 15.11 12.12
C ASN A 148 8.84 15.27 13.63
N VAL A 149 9.20 14.25 14.42
CA VAL A 149 9.21 14.32 15.89
C VAL A 149 10.18 15.38 16.39
N GLN A 150 11.38 15.46 15.80
CA GLN A 150 12.36 16.50 16.18
C GLN A 150 11.79 17.91 15.98
N TYR A 151 11.01 18.13 14.92
CA TYR A 151 10.33 19.39 14.68
C TYR A 151 9.22 19.66 15.71
N TYR A 152 8.30 18.71 15.92
CA TYR A 152 7.19 18.91 16.85
C TYR A 152 7.63 19.01 18.32
N ALA A 153 8.71 18.32 18.72
CA ALA A 153 9.23 18.35 20.07
C ALA A 153 9.71 19.74 20.53
N GLN A 154 9.86 20.70 19.60
CA GLN A 154 10.14 22.10 19.94
C GLN A 154 8.95 22.81 20.60
N TYR A 155 7.72 22.31 20.38
CA TYR A 155 6.48 22.99 20.77
C TYR A 155 5.60 22.15 21.70
N ILE A 156 5.75 20.82 21.68
CA ILE A 156 4.94 19.87 22.45
C ILE A 156 5.81 18.77 23.07
N SER A 157 5.27 18.02 24.03
CA SER A 157 6.02 16.92 24.63
C SER A 157 6.35 15.83 23.60
N ILE A 158 7.47 15.12 23.83
CA ILE A 158 7.97 14.07 22.93
C ILE A 158 6.90 13.01 22.63
N PHE A 159 6.10 12.66 23.64
CA PHE A 159 5.01 11.70 23.49
C PHE A 159 3.96 12.19 22.47
N TRP A 160 3.48 13.44 22.63
CA TRP A 160 2.51 14.01 21.70
C TRP A 160 3.11 14.27 20.32
N ALA A 161 4.39 14.63 20.23
CA ALA A 161 5.12 14.76 18.96
C ALA A 161 5.15 13.45 18.16
N LEU A 162 5.39 12.32 18.83
CA LEU A 162 5.40 11.00 18.21
C LEU A 162 4.01 10.62 17.68
N VAL A 163 2.98 10.81 18.51
CA VAL A 163 1.58 10.56 18.12
C VAL A 163 1.18 11.45 16.93
N LEU A 164 1.51 12.74 16.99
CA LEU A 164 1.18 13.72 15.95
C LEU A 164 1.86 13.38 14.62
N SER A 165 3.16 13.05 14.65
CA SER A 165 3.90 12.64 13.47
C SER A 165 3.28 11.42 12.80
N GLY A 166 2.95 10.40 13.60
CA GLY A 166 2.36 9.17 13.09
C GLY A 166 1.00 9.42 12.41
N ILE A 167 0.15 10.26 13.00
CA ILE A 167 -1.20 10.54 12.48
C ILE A 167 -1.16 11.41 11.23
N VAL A 168 -0.42 12.52 11.27
CA VAL A 168 -0.40 13.52 10.20
C VAL A 168 0.20 12.94 8.92
N HIS A 169 1.29 12.18 9.03
CA HIS A 169 2.01 11.67 7.85
C HIS A 169 1.59 10.28 7.41
N TYR A 170 0.61 9.67 8.09
CA TYR A 170 0.11 8.34 7.77
C TYR A 170 -0.29 8.20 6.30
N SER A 171 -1.16 9.08 5.80
CA SER A 171 -1.65 9.02 4.40
C SER A 171 -0.52 9.08 3.37
N THR A 172 0.50 9.91 3.61
CA THR A 172 1.71 9.99 2.78
C THR A 172 2.48 8.67 2.78
N HIS A 173 2.68 8.05 3.94
CA HIS A 173 3.34 6.74 4.04
C HIS A 173 2.56 5.65 3.30
N VAL A 174 1.24 5.70 3.37
CA VAL A 174 0.34 4.79 2.67
C VAL A 174 0.45 4.95 1.15
N ASN A 175 0.43 6.18 0.65
CA ASN A 175 0.55 6.46 -0.79
C ASN A 175 1.90 6.01 -1.35
N ILE A 176 3.00 6.20 -0.63
CA ILE A 176 4.32 5.72 -1.06
C ILE A 176 4.35 4.21 -1.22
N LEU A 177 3.65 3.46 -0.36
CA LEU A 177 3.54 2.01 -0.52
C LEU A 177 2.76 1.64 -1.78
N VAL A 178 1.69 2.36 -2.09
CA VAL A 178 0.91 2.18 -3.32
C VAL A 178 1.76 2.48 -4.55
N ASP A 179 2.53 3.56 -4.52
CA ASP A 179 3.45 3.93 -5.60
C ASP A 179 4.50 2.83 -5.81
N CYS A 180 5.10 2.31 -4.74
CA CYS A 180 6.02 1.17 -4.84
C CYS A 180 5.35 -0.08 -5.44
N LEU A 181 4.08 -0.35 -5.10
CA LEU A 181 3.31 -1.46 -5.65
C LEU A 181 3.04 -1.26 -7.16
N VAL A 182 2.71 -0.04 -7.58
CA VAL A 182 2.52 0.27 -9.01
C VAL A 182 3.85 0.14 -9.76
N VAL A 183 4.95 0.64 -9.20
CA VAL A 183 6.28 0.57 -9.81
C VAL A 183 6.74 -0.87 -10.00
N ILE A 184 6.59 -1.75 -9.00
CA ILE A 184 7.00 -3.16 -9.14
C ILE A 184 6.15 -3.91 -10.17
N LEU A 185 4.85 -3.61 -10.26
CA LEU A 185 3.97 -4.19 -11.26
C LEU A 185 4.32 -3.73 -12.67
N LEU A 186 4.58 -2.43 -12.86
CA LEU A 186 5.00 -1.89 -14.16
C LEU A 186 6.36 -2.46 -14.59
N TRP A 187 7.32 -2.54 -13.67
CA TRP A 187 8.62 -3.16 -13.92
C TRP A 187 8.48 -4.61 -14.38
N TYR A 188 7.60 -5.38 -13.72
CA TYR A 188 7.36 -6.77 -14.08
C TYR A 188 6.73 -6.92 -15.46
N VAL A 189 5.69 -6.13 -15.78
CA VAL A 189 5.04 -6.14 -17.10
C VAL A 189 6.02 -5.76 -18.20
N GLN A 190 6.86 -4.74 -17.96
CA GLN A 190 7.88 -4.31 -18.91
C GLN A 190 8.89 -5.43 -19.20
N HIS A 191 9.31 -6.17 -18.18
CA HIS A 191 10.25 -7.26 -18.35
C HIS A 191 9.68 -8.40 -19.20
N ILE A 192 8.41 -8.78 -18.98
CA ILE A 192 7.72 -9.76 -19.84
C ILE A 192 7.70 -9.28 -21.30
N PHE A 193 7.35 -8.01 -21.53
CA PHE A 193 7.25 -7.47 -22.89
C PHE A 193 8.58 -7.47 -23.64
N ILE A 194 9.69 -7.17 -22.96
CA ILE A 194 11.04 -7.19 -23.55
C ILE A 194 11.46 -8.62 -23.96
N ILE A 195 11.03 -9.66 -23.24
CA ILE A 195 11.38 -11.05 -23.57
C ILE A 195 10.57 -11.56 -24.78
N VAL A 196 9.32 -11.10 -24.92
CA VAL A 196 8.41 -11.57 -25.99
C VAL A 196 8.77 -11.01 -27.37
N ASN A 197 9.50 -9.89 -27.43
CA ASN A 197 9.76 -9.12 -28.66
C ASN A 197 11.23 -9.20 -29.07
#